data_AF-A0A7C4LP96-F1
#
_entry.id   AF-A0A7C4LP96-F1
#
_cell.length_a   1.000
_cell.length_b   1.000
_cell.length_c   1.000
_cell.angle_alpha   90.00
_cell.angle_beta   90.00
_cell.angle_gamma   90.00
#
_symmetry.space_group_name_H-M   'P 1'
#
loop_
_entity.id
_entity.type
_entity.pdbx_description
1 polymer ?
#
loop_
_entity_poly.entity_id
_entity_poly.type
_entity_poly.pdbx_seq_one_letter_code
_entity_poly.pdbx_strand_id
1 'polypeptide(L)'
;MTRRVWNRLRRIPGLSRPLDHLEDAWSRLCFATHPAHNRRQREVFWRAGTPSDIFNAVARVLPPHQRPFEIMRFMELARSMKASRVLEIGTGSSGTHLLLLRCLPQLELAMAVDLFIQSRWKLRYFGKSVSRCMTSKKSLKCQTRMVVA
;
A
#
# COMPACT_ATOMS: atom_id res chain seq x y z
N MET A 1 5.98 4.30 25.84
CA MET A 1 5.93 5.59 25.10
C MET A 1 4.58 5.68 24.39
N THR A 2 3.80 6.75 24.59
CA THR A 2 2.41 6.81 24.09
C THR A 2 2.34 7.26 22.62
N ARG A 3 1.31 6.82 21.88
CA ARG A 3 1.04 7.24 20.48
C ARG A 3 1.04 8.77 20.31
N ARG A 4 0.62 9.51 21.33
CA ARG A 4 0.59 10.98 21.34
C ARG A 4 2.00 11.59 21.33
N VAL A 5 2.95 11.03 22.07
CA VAL A 5 4.35 11.49 22.11
C VAL A 5 5.02 11.21 20.76
N TRP A 6 4.80 10.03 20.19
CA TRP A 6 5.30 9.66 18.87
C TRP A 6 4.83 10.63 17.77
N ASN A 7 3.54 10.94 17.76
CA ASN A 7 2.96 11.88 16.79
C ASN A 7 3.49 13.31 16.95
N ARG A 8 3.87 13.73 18.16
CA ARG A 8 4.50 15.04 18.38
C ARG A 8 5.94 15.05 17.84
N LEU A 9 6.72 14.01 18.09
CA LEU A 9 8.10 13.91 17.58
C LEU A 9 8.15 13.89 16.04
N ARG A 10 7.19 13.23 15.40
CA ARG A 10 7.04 13.23 13.93
C ARG A 10 6.76 14.62 13.32
N ARG A 11 6.28 15.59 14.10
CA ARG A 11 6.04 16.96 13.61
C ARG A 11 7.30 17.82 13.62
N ILE A 12 8.38 17.37 14.26
CA ILE A 12 9.65 18.11 14.31
C ILE A 12 10.37 17.93 12.96
N PRO A 13 10.62 19.01 12.21
CA PRO A 13 11.38 18.93 10.95
C PRO A 13 12.75 18.31 11.19
N GLY A 14 13.12 17.33 10.37
CA GLY A 14 14.39 16.59 10.49
C GLY A 14 14.30 15.28 11.29
N LEU A 15 13.36 15.14 12.23
CA LEU A 15 13.17 13.90 12.98
C LEU A 15 12.16 12.92 12.34
N SER A 16 11.24 13.42 11.51
CA SER A 16 10.18 12.59 10.92
C SER A 16 10.71 11.40 10.13
N ARG A 17 11.65 11.62 9.21
CA ARG A 17 12.20 10.56 8.35
C ARG A 17 12.96 9.47 9.12
N PRO A 18 13.92 9.79 10.01
CA PRO A 18 14.58 8.77 10.82
C PRO A 18 13.58 7.93 11.63
N LEU A 19 12.57 8.56 12.23
CA LEU A 19 11.53 7.86 12.99
C LEU A 19 10.70 6.93 12.10
N ASP A 20 10.35 7.38 10.90
CA ASP A 20 9.64 6.56 9.91
C ASP A 20 10.46 5.33 9.48
N HIS A 21 11.78 5.49 9.29
CA HIS A 21 12.69 4.39 8.97
C HIS A 21 12.84 3.40 10.13
N LEU A 22 12.93 3.88 11.37
CA LEU A 22 13.00 3.02 12.55
C LEU A 22 11.71 2.24 12.75
N GLU A 23 10.55 2.88 12.56
CA GLU A 23 9.25 2.20 12.65
C GLU A 23 9.10 1.12 11.56
N ASP A 24 9.54 1.40 10.33
CA ASP A 24 9.52 0.41 9.25
C ASP A 24 10.51 -0.75 9.50
N ALA A 25 11.70 -0.46 10.01
CA ALA A 25 12.70 -1.47 10.37
C ALA A 25 12.22 -2.39 11.50
N TRP A 26 11.65 -1.81 12.56
CA TRP A 26 11.05 -2.55 13.66
C TRP A 26 9.89 -3.42 13.17
N SER A 27 8.99 -2.85 12.37
CA SER A 27 7.85 -3.57 11.78
C SER A 27 8.32 -4.75 10.92
N ARG A 28 9.40 -4.57 10.16
CA ARG A 28 10.01 -5.63 9.35
C ARG A 28 10.58 -6.76 10.22
N LEU A 29 11.26 -6.42 11.32
CA LEU A 29 11.79 -7.41 12.26
C LEU A 29 10.66 -8.21 12.93
N CYS A 30 9.65 -7.51 13.46
CA CYS A 30 8.46 -8.15 14.03
C CYS A 30 7.77 -9.08 13.03
N PHE A 31 7.70 -8.67 11.76
CA PHE A 31 7.19 -9.55 10.72
C PHE A 31 8.07 -10.78 10.50
N ALA A 32 9.39 -10.61 10.37
CA ALA A 32 10.31 -11.72 10.15
C ALA A 32 10.28 -12.78 11.27
N THR A 33 10.05 -12.35 12.51
CA THR A 33 9.97 -13.25 13.69
C THR A 33 8.69 -14.10 13.76
N HIS A 34 7.66 -13.83 12.95
CA HIS A 34 6.37 -14.54 12.98
C HIS A 34 6.01 -15.21 11.64
N PRO A 35 6.85 -16.10 11.08
CA PRO A 35 6.65 -16.65 9.74
C PRO A 35 5.36 -17.47 9.59
N ALA A 36 4.98 -18.24 10.61
CA ALA A 36 3.74 -19.04 10.58
C ALA A 36 2.48 -18.16 10.52
N HIS A 37 2.46 -17.09 11.31
CA HIS A 37 1.37 -16.10 11.28
C HIS A 37 1.26 -15.44 9.91
N ASN A 38 2.39 -15.03 9.32
CA ASN A 38 2.41 -14.37 8.01
C ASN A 38 1.93 -15.30 6.89
N ARG A 39 2.31 -16.58 6.92
CA ARG A 39 1.82 -17.59 5.97
C ARG A 39 0.30 -17.73 6.07
N ARG A 40 -0.23 -17.87 7.28
CA ARG A 40 -1.69 -17.94 7.50
C ARG A 40 -2.41 -16.69 7.01
N GLN A 41 -1.88 -15.50 7.30
CA GLN A 41 -2.44 -14.25 6.78
C GLN A 41 -2.41 -14.18 5.26
N ARG A 42 -1.32 -14.66 4.64
CA ARG A 42 -1.18 -14.72 3.18
C ARG A 42 -2.19 -15.67 2.56
N GLU A 43 -2.41 -16.85 3.13
CA GLU A 43 -3.42 -17.79 2.66
C GLU A 43 -4.83 -17.19 2.72
N VAL A 44 -5.19 -16.59 3.86
CA VAL A 44 -6.49 -15.90 4.01
C VAL A 44 -6.65 -14.80 2.98
N PHE A 45 -5.60 -14.00 2.77
CA PHE A 45 -5.58 -12.94 1.78
C PHE A 45 -5.74 -13.43 0.33
N TRP A 46 -5.13 -14.56 -0.02
CA TRP A 46 -5.26 -15.13 -1.37
C TRP A 46 -6.58 -15.88 -1.60
N ARG A 47 -7.21 -16.39 -0.53
CA ARG A 47 -8.54 -17.02 -0.60
C ARG A 47 -9.69 -16.02 -0.68
N ALA A 48 -9.47 -14.76 -0.33
CA ALA A 48 -10.49 -13.72 -0.47
C ALA A 48 -10.92 -13.57 -1.94
N GLY A 49 -12.22 -13.79 -2.20
CA GLY A 49 -12.79 -13.85 -3.54
C GLY A 49 -13.62 -12.62 -3.92
N THR A 50 -14.36 -12.03 -2.98
CA THR A 50 -15.17 -10.83 -3.24
C THR A 50 -14.36 -9.55 -2.96
N PRO A 51 -14.67 -8.41 -3.62
CA PRO A 51 -14.01 -7.13 -3.34
C PRO A 51 -14.05 -6.74 -1.85
N SER A 52 -15.18 -7.00 -1.17
CA SER A 52 -15.34 -6.76 0.27
C SER A 52 -14.44 -7.67 1.12
N ASP A 53 -14.33 -8.96 0.78
CA ASP A 53 -13.43 -9.88 1.48
C ASP A 53 -11.96 -9.49 1.27
N ILE A 54 -11.61 -9.07 0.05
CA ILE A 54 -10.28 -8.60 -0.27
C ILE A 54 -9.96 -7.34 0.53
N PHE A 55 -10.89 -6.38 0.63
CA PHE A 55 -10.72 -5.20 1.47
C PHE A 55 -10.46 -5.58 2.93
N ASN A 56 -11.27 -6.48 3.50
CA ASN A 56 -11.11 -6.95 4.87
C ASN A 56 -9.77 -7.67 5.09
N ALA A 57 -9.31 -8.45 4.11
CA ALA A 57 -8.03 -9.13 4.18
C ALA A 57 -6.85 -8.15 4.07
N VAL A 58 -6.92 -7.17 3.17
CA VAL A 58 -5.93 -6.09 3.04
C VAL A 58 -5.88 -5.29 4.34
N ALA A 59 -7.03 -4.93 4.91
CA ALA A 59 -7.14 -4.14 6.14
C ALA A 59 -6.38 -4.76 7.33
N ARG A 60 -6.30 -6.10 7.38
CA ARG A 60 -5.60 -6.85 8.44
C ARG A 60 -4.08 -6.82 8.29
N VAL A 61 -3.56 -6.77 7.06
CA VAL A 61 -2.10 -6.86 6.81
C VAL A 61 -1.48 -5.48 6.59
N LEU A 62 -2.23 -4.59 5.96
CA LEU A 62 -1.76 -3.32 5.42
C LEU A 62 -2.97 -2.38 5.21
N PRO A 63 -3.44 -1.71 6.29
CA PRO A 63 -4.71 -1.01 6.28
C PRO A 63 -4.75 0.15 5.28
N PRO A 64 -5.74 0.17 4.36
CA PRO A 64 -5.94 1.28 3.44
C PRO A 64 -6.49 2.50 4.20
N HIS A 65 -6.17 3.69 3.72
CA HIS A 65 -6.70 4.95 4.28
C HIS A 65 -8.08 5.30 3.71
N GLN A 66 -8.44 4.69 2.58
CA GLN A 66 -9.63 4.97 1.80
C GLN A 66 -10.85 4.34 2.45
N ARG A 67 -12.00 5.02 2.34
CA ARG A 67 -13.26 4.51 2.87
C ARG A 67 -13.75 3.34 1.99
N PRO A 68 -14.28 2.26 2.59
CA PRO A 68 -14.69 1.08 1.83
C PRO A 68 -15.62 1.39 0.66
N PHE A 69 -16.66 2.20 0.88
CA PHE A 69 -17.64 2.49 -0.17
C PHE A 69 -17.04 3.28 -1.35
N GLU A 70 -16.10 4.19 -1.11
CA GLU A 70 -15.44 4.99 -2.16
C GLU A 70 -14.56 4.09 -3.03
N ILE A 71 -13.72 3.29 -2.37
CA ILE A 71 -12.75 2.48 -3.08
C ILE A 71 -13.41 1.32 -3.82
N MET A 72 -14.50 0.74 -3.30
CA MET A 72 -15.25 -0.31 -4.01
C MET A 72 -15.87 0.21 -5.32
N ARG A 73 -16.47 1.41 -5.31
CA ARG A 73 -17.02 2.04 -6.53
C ARG A 73 -15.93 2.35 -7.56
N PHE A 74 -14.78 2.81 -7.09
CA PHE A 74 -13.62 2.99 -7.97
C PHE A 74 -13.18 1.66 -8.62
N MET A 75 -13.15 0.56 -7.87
CA MET A 75 -12.80 -0.75 -8.42
C MET A 75 -13.81 -1.24 -9.46
N GLU A 76 -15.11 -1.03 -9.24
CA GLU A 76 -16.16 -1.34 -10.21
C GLU A 76 -15.92 -0.60 -11.53
N LEU A 77 -15.66 0.70 -11.46
CA LEU A 77 -15.35 1.53 -12.62
C LEU A 77 -14.05 1.08 -13.32
N ALA A 78 -12.98 0.84 -12.57
CA ALA A 78 -11.71 0.40 -13.15
C ALA A 78 -11.83 -0.97 -13.85
N ARG A 79 -12.67 -1.87 -13.33
CA ARG A 79 -12.98 -3.16 -13.97
C ARG A 79 -13.80 -2.98 -15.25
N SER A 80 -14.81 -2.11 -15.25
CA SER A 80 -15.62 -1.87 -16.45
C SER A 80 -14.80 -1.24 -17.58
N MET A 81 -13.81 -0.42 -17.23
CA MET A 81 -12.84 0.17 -18.17
C MET A 81 -11.74 -0.81 -18.62
N LYS A 82 -11.70 -2.04 -18.07
CA LYS A 82 -10.64 -3.03 -18.32
C LYS A 82 -9.23 -2.45 -18.10
N ALA A 83 -9.07 -1.63 -17.06
CA ALA A 83 -7.77 -1.01 -16.76
C ALA A 83 -6.68 -2.08 -16.61
N SER A 84 -5.63 -1.99 -17.42
CA SER A 84 -4.46 -2.88 -17.40
C SER A 84 -3.25 -2.25 -16.71
N ARG A 85 -3.28 -0.94 -16.46
CA ARG A 85 -2.21 -0.20 -15.79
C ARG A 85 -2.77 0.72 -14.72
N VAL A 86 -2.05 0.84 -13.61
CA VAL A 86 -2.43 1.76 -12.52
C VAL A 86 -1.20 2.48 -11.97
N LEU A 87 -1.40 3.76 -11.65
CA LEU A 87 -0.43 4.60 -10.95
C LEU A 87 -1.11 5.17 -9.70
N GLU A 88 -0.61 4.80 -8.52
CA GLU A 88 -1.01 5.41 -7.25
C GLU A 88 0.03 6.47 -6.84
N ILE A 89 -0.45 7.68 -6.60
CA ILE A 89 0.36 8.79 -6.08
C ILE A 89 -0.06 9.05 -4.63
N GLY A 90 0.91 9.07 -3.71
CA GLY A 90 0.64 9.20 -2.28
C GLY A 90 0.11 7.89 -1.71
N THR A 91 0.92 6.84 -1.78
CA THR A 91 0.56 5.49 -1.33
C THR A 91 0.34 5.39 0.17
N GLY A 92 0.98 6.25 0.97
CA GLY A 92 0.91 6.24 2.43
C GLY A 92 1.34 4.88 2.99
N SER A 93 0.40 4.17 3.62
CA SER A 93 0.61 2.80 4.12
C SER A 93 0.79 1.75 3.03
N SER A 94 0.41 2.07 1.77
CA SER A 94 0.32 1.20 0.58
C SER A 94 -0.87 0.22 0.55
N GLY A 95 -1.86 0.42 1.43
CA GLY A 95 -3.01 -0.49 1.57
C GLY A 95 -3.84 -0.55 0.30
N THR A 96 -4.04 0.63 -0.29
CA THR A 96 -4.81 0.76 -1.52
C THR A 96 -4.08 0.20 -2.72
N HIS A 97 -2.75 0.34 -2.78
CA HIS A 97 -1.95 -0.32 -3.82
C HIS A 97 -2.13 -1.84 -3.81
N LEU A 98 -2.11 -2.42 -2.61
CA LEU A 98 -2.31 -3.86 -2.43
C LEU A 98 -3.75 -4.28 -2.81
N LEU A 99 -4.74 -3.44 -2.49
CA LEU A 99 -6.13 -3.66 -2.86
C LEU A 99 -6.31 -3.63 -4.39
N LEU A 100 -5.74 -2.65 -5.08
CA LEU A 100 -5.76 -2.51 -6.54
C LEU A 100 -5.21 -3.77 -7.22
N LEU A 101 -4.04 -4.25 -6.76
CA LEU A 101 -3.39 -5.46 -7.29
C LEU A 101 -4.25 -6.72 -7.19
N ARG A 102 -5.15 -6.80 -6.19
CA ARG A 102 -6.03 -7.96 -5.97
C ARG A 102 -7.38 -7.83 -6.65
N CYS A 103 -7.99 -6.65 -6.58
CA CYS A 103 -9.31 -6.39 -7.15
C CYS A 103 -9.28 -6.27 -8.68
N LEU A 104 -8.12 -5.93 -9.26
CA LEU A 104 -7.91 -5.81 -10.70
C LEU A 104 -6.93 -6.91 -11.16
N PRO A 105 -7.39 -8.17 -11.30
CA PRO A 105 -6.51 -9.27 -11.64
C PRO A 105 -5.82 -9.11 -12.99
N GLN A 106 -6.42 -8.32 -13.90
CA GLN A 106 -5.94 -8.03 -15.25
C GLN A 106 -4.82 -6.98 -15.34
N LEU A 107 -4.36 -6.41 -14.22
CA LEU A 107 -3.26 -5.44 -14.25
C LEU A 107 -1.96 -6.07 -14.73
N GLU A 108 -1.38 -5.49 -15.78
CA GLU A 108 -0.04 -5.76 -16.31
C GLU A 108 1.03 -4.96 -15.57
N LEU A 109 0.69 -3.75 -15.11
CA LEU A 109 1.60 -2.86 -14.41
C LEU A 109 0.88 -2.09 -13.32
N ALA A 110 1.45 -2.10 -12.12
CA ALA A 110 1.00 -1.24 -11.02
C ALA A 110 2.19 -0.48 -10.43
N MET A 111 2.14 0.84 -10.49
CA MET A 111 3.15 1.73 -9.94
C MET A 111 2.64 2.47 -8.72
N ALA A 112 3.43 2.50 -7.66
CA ALA A 112 3.20 3.33 -6.48
C ALA A 112 4.31 4.37 -6.36
N VAL A 113 3.92 5.64 -6.22
CA VAL A 113 4.83 6.77 -6.05
C VAL A 113 4.51 7.49 -4.74
N ASP A 114 5.52 7.66 -3.89
CA ASP A 114 5.42 8.46 -2.67
C ASP A 114 6.76 9.11 -2.31
N LEU A 115 6.75 10.10 -1.44
CA LEU A 115 7.94 10.63 -0.78
C LEU A 115 8.61 9.56 0.08
N PHE A 116 7.81 8.72 0.74
CA PHE A 116 8.29 7.58 1.51
C PHE A 116 7.25 6.45 1.49
N ILE A 117 7.64 5.31 0.91
CA ILE A 117 6.76 4.13 0.85
C ILE A 117 7.11 3.22 2.02
N GLN A 118 6.24 3.21 3.03
CA GLN A 118 6.33 2.31 4.17
C GLN A 118 5.99 0.87 3.77
N SER A 119 6.53 -0.12 4.48
CA SER A 119 6.13 -1.52 4.33
C SER A 119 6.26 -2.09 2.92
N ARG A 120 7.22 -1.62 2.11
CA ARG A 120 7.53 -2.18 0.76
C ARG A 120 7.72 -3.70 0.78
N TRP A 121 8.28 -4.22 1.85
CA TRP A 121 8.49 -5.65 2.05
C TRP A 121 7.17 -6.41 2.21
N LYS A 122 6.11 -5.83 2.80
CA LYS A 122 4.76 -6.42 2.82
C LYS A 122 4.14 -6.41 1.43
N LEU A 123 4.27 -5.32 0.67
CA LEU A 123 3.79 -5.28 -0.71
C LEU A 123 4.43 -6.38 -1.56
N ARG A 124 5.73 -6.62 -1.39
CA ARG A 124 6.42 -7.73 -2.07
C ARG A 124 5.95 -9.11 -1.61
N TYR A 125 5.59 -9.24 -0.33
CA TYR A 125 5.18 -10.52 0.25
C TYR A 125 3.73 -10.89 -0.09
N PHE A 126 2.81 -9.93 -0.02
CA PHE A 126 1.37 -10.13 -0.27
C PHE A 126 0.97 -9.82 -1.72
N GLY A 127 1.65 -8.89 -2.39
CA GLY A 127 1.31 -8.45 -3.74
C GLY A 127 1.84 -9.36 -4.85
N LYS A 128 1.49 -9.01 -6.10
CA LYS A 128 1.97 -9.66 -7.32
C LYS A 128 3.32 -9.10 -7.78
N SER A 129 4.03 -9.86 -8.63
CA SER A 129 5.29 -9.45 -9.25
C SER A 129 5.19 -8.22 -10.16
N VAL A 130 3.99 -7.88 -10.64
CA VAL A 130 3.72 -6.70 -11.50
C VAL A 130 3.78 -5.36 -10.75
N SER A 131 3.95 -5.39 -9.43
CA SER A 131 4.02 -4.20 -8.59
C SER A 131 5.41 -3.56 -8.58
N ARG A 132 5.47 -2.26 -8.83
CA ARG A 132 6.68 -1.43 -8.71
C ARG A 132 6.43 -0.26 -7.75
N CYS A 133 7.41 0.04 -6.91
CA CYS A 133 7.32 1.12 -5.91
C CYS A 133 8.50 2.07 -6.08
N MET A 134 8.22 3.36 -6.27
CA MET A 134 9.22 4.40 -6.51
C MET A 134 9.13 5.46 -5.42
N THR A 135 10.27 5.76 -4.78
CA THR A 135 10.38 6.89 -3.84
C THR A 135 10.81 8.11 -4.60
N SER A 136 10.03 9.19 -4.55
CA SER A 136 10.38 10.48 -5.12
C SER A 136 11.51 11.10 -4.28
N LYS A 137 12.72 11.21 -4.85
CA LYS A 137 13.75 12.09 -4.30
C LYS A 137 13.30 13.52 -4.54
N LYS A 138 13.45 14.41 -3.53
CA LYS A 138 13.07 15.84 -3.64
C LYS A 138 13.50 16.39 -5.01
N SER A 139 12.54 17.00 -5.73
CA SER A 139 12.61 17.50 -7.11
C SER A 139 12.01 16.58 -8.19
N LEU A 140 10.73 16.26 -8.05
CA LEU A 140 9.85 16.19 -9.22
C LEU A 140 9.02 17.48 -9.22
N LYS A 141 9.48 18.48 -9.98
CA LYS A 141 8.64 19.61 -10.38
C LYS A 141 7.41 18.99 -11.05
N CYS A 142 6.26 19.17 -10.41
CA CYS A 142 4.98 18.64 -10.80
C CYS A 142 4.64 19.16 -12.20
N GLN A 143 4.69 18.30 -13.21
CA GLN A 143 3.90 18.48 -14.43
C GLN A 143 2.86 17.37 -14.44
N THR A 144 1.66 17.75 -14.00
CA THR A 144 0.45 16.95 -14.06
C THR A 144 0.07 16.75 -15.52
N ARG A 145 0.32 15.55 -16.07
CA ARG A 145 -0.47 14.99 -17.16
C ARG A 145 -0.98 13.64 -16.70
N MET A 146 -2.25 13.63 -16.30
CA MET A 146 -3.03 12.43 -16.08
C MET A 146 -3.25 11.79 -17.45
N VAL A 147 -2.40 10.83 -17.81
CA VAL A 147 -2.62 10.01 -19.02
C VAL A 147 -3.45 8.82 -18.57
N VAL A 148 -4.75 8.90 -18.78
CA VAL A 148 -5.60 7.72 -18.90
C VAL A 148 -5.45 7.27 -20.35
N ALA A 149 -4.74 6.16 -20.55
CA ALA A 149 -4.61 5.48 -21.83
C ALA A 149 -5.17 4.07 -21.69
#